data_AF-A0A392PGK6-F1
#
_entry.id   AF-A0A392PGK6-F1
#
_cell.length_a   1.000
_cell.length_b   1.000
_cell.length_c   1.000
_cell.angle_alpha   90.00
_cell.angle_beta   90.00
_cell.angle_gamma   90.00
#
_symmetry.space_group_name_H-M   'P 1'
#
loop_
_entity.id
_entity.type
_entity.pdbx_description
1 polymer ?
#
loop_
_entity_poly.entity_id
_entity_poly.type
_entity_poly.pdbx_seq_one_letter_code
_entity_poly.pdbx_strand_id
1 'polypeptide(L)'
;MASEEGSVVNLSQQVVSMMFSITSRAVFGKKYMEQDEFIAQVREVMQLSSGFYIGDLFPSAKWLQNFTGMRSKLEKVHQNIDRILEMIIDDHKETKSRTKDCLVEGEEDLIDVLLKFEDGSSCNQELSLTKRNIKAILF
;
A
#
# COMPACT_ATOMS: atom_id res chain seq x y z
N MET A 1 28.24 -20.17 12.56
CA MET A 1 26.83 -20.28 12.13
C MET A 1 26.77 -21.48 11.20
N ALA A 2 26.06 -22.54 11.59
CA ALA A 2 25.94 -23.72 10.75
C ALA A 2 25.10 -23.36 9.51
N SER A 3 25.61 -23.67 8.32
CA SER A 3 24.87 -23.55 7.07
C SER A 3 23.72 -24.56 7.11
N GLU A 4 22.48 -24.10 6.89
CA GLU A 4 21.33 -24.99 6.69
C GLU A 4 21.41 -25.65 5.30
N GLU A 5 22.47 -26.40 5.02
CA GLU A 5 22.54 -27.22 3.81
C GLU A 5 21.49 -28.33 3.89
N GLY A 6 20.43 -28.21 3.08
CA GLY A 6 19.39 -29.23 2.91
C GLY A 6 18.04 -28.95 3.60
N SER A 7 17.80 -27.76 4.15
CA SER A 7 16.49 -27.38 4.71
C SER A 7 15.41 -27.23 3.61
N VAL A 8 14.19 -27.72 3.89
CA VAL A 8 13.06 -27.58 2.95
C VAL A 8 12.59 -26.13 2.95
N VAL A 9 12.75 -25.43 1.83
CA VAL A 9 12.38 -24.01 1.70
C VAL A 9 11.07 -23.86 0.93
N ASN A 10 10.16 -23.03 1.44
CA ASN A 10 8.96 -22.64 0.71
C ASN A 10 9.28 -21.54 -0.32
N LEU A 11 9.59 -21.94 -1.55
CA LEU A 11 9.95 -21.02 -2.63
C LEU A 11 8.84 -20.03 -2.97
N SER A 12 7.56 -20.44 -2.94
CA SER A 12 6.44 -19.55 -3.21
C SER A 12 6.38 -18.40 -2.21
N GLN A 13 6.56 -18.69 -0.92
CA GLN A 13 6.59 -17.67 0.12
C GLN A 13 7.79 -16.72 -0.04
N GLN A 14 8.96 -17.25 -0.41
CA GLN A 14 10.17 -16.46 -0.65
C GLN A 14 9.99 -15.51 -1.84
N VAL A 15 9.50 -16.01 -2.97
CA VAL A 15 9.26 -15.20 -4.19
C VAL A 15 8.22 -14.12 -3.91
N VAL A 16 7.11 -14.44 -3.25
CA VAL A 16 6.10 -13.45 -2.85
C VAL A 16 6.70 -12.38 -1.95
N SER A 17 7.49 -12.77 -0.93
CA SER A 17 8.18 -11.82 -0.05
C SER A 17 9.14 -10.90 -0.80
N MET A 18 9.90 -11.46 -1.74
CA MET A 18 10.84 -10.71 -2.58
C MET A 18 10.11 -9.70 -3.47
N MET A 19 9.02 -10.09 -4.14
CA MET A 19 8.22 -9.18 -4.96
C MET A 19 7.68 -8.03 -4.12
N PHE A 20 7.08 -8.32 -2.96
CA PHE A 20 6.60 -7.28 -2.06
C PHE A 20 7.70 -6.34 -1.60
N SER A 21 8.89 -6.87 -1.29
CA SER A 21 10.04 -6.05 -0.87
C SER A 21 10.56 -5.14 -1.98
N ILE A 22 10.56 -5.62 -3.23
CA ILE A 22 10.94 -4.82 -4.39
C ILE A 22 9.91 -3.73 -4.64
N THR A 23 8.62 -4.07 -4.68
CA THR A 23 7.53 -3.11 -4.91
C THR A 23 7.49 -2.06 -3.80
N SER A 24 7.55 -2.45 -2.53
CA SER A 24 7.52 -1.49 -1.41
C SER A 24 8.72 -0.54 -1.45
N ARG A 25 9.91 -1.03 -1.81
CA ARG A 25 11.09 -0.17 -1.94
C ARG A 25 10.97 0.80 -3.12
N ALA A 26 10.42 0.37 -4.25
CA ALA A 26 10.19 1.24 -5.40
C ALA A 26 9.11 2.30 -5.12
N VAL A 27 8.10 1.96 -4.33
CA VAL A 27 6.98 2.85 -4.02
C VAL A 27 7.32 3.82 -2.88
N PHE A 28 7.98 3.34 -1.83
CA PHE A 28 8.20 4.11 -0.58
C PHE A 28 9.64 4.62 -0.39
N GLY A 29 10.55 4.32 -1.32
CA GLY A 29 11.97 4.72 -1.30
C GLY A 29 12.84 4.06 -0.22
N LYS A 30 12.26 3.67 0.91
CA LYS A 30 12.94 3.09 2.07
C LYS A 30 12.12 1.99 2.73
N LYS A 31 12.78 1.25 3.63
CA LYS A 31 12.14 0.21 4.44
C LYS A 31 11.43 0.84 5.64
N TYR A 32 10.13 0.60 5.77
CA TYR A 32 9.32 0.96 6.93
C TYR A 32 9.19 -0.24 7.88
N MET A 33 8.97 0.02 9.18
CA MET A 33 8.72 -1.04 10.17
C MET A 33 7.36 -1.71 9.91
N GLU A 34 6.44 -0.96 9.33
CA GLU A 34 5.08 -1.31 9.00
C GLU A 34 4.99 -2.07 7.66
N GLN A 35 6.12 -2.28 6.96
CA GLN A 35 6.13 -2.98 5.68
C GLN A 35 5.61 -4.42 5.81
N ASP A 36 6.00 -5.14 6.86
CA ASP A 36 5.52 -6.51 7.08
C ASP A 36 4.02 -6.54 7.40
N GLU A 37 3.51 -5.53 8.13
CA GLU A 37 2.09 -5.35 8.40
C GLU A 37 1.32 -5.04 7.10
N PHE A 38 1.83 -4.13 6.26
CA PHE A 38 1.26 -3.80 4.96
C PHE A 38 1.17 -5.03 4.06
N ILE A 39 2.25 -5.81 3.95
CA ILE A 39 2.27 -7.05 3.17
C ILE A 39 1.23 -8.05 3.69
N ALA A 40 1.07 -8.16 5.00
CA ALA A 40 0.05 -9.01 5.60
C ALA A 40 -1.37 -8.53 5.21
N GLN A 41 -1.64 -7.23 5.26
CA GLN A 41 -2.93 -6.67 4.83
C GLN A 41 -3.19 -6.88 3.33
N VAL A 42 -2.20 -6.69 2.47
CA VAL A 42 -2.34 -6.92 1.01
C VAL A 42 -2.63 -8.40 0.74
N ARG A 43 -1.97 -9.33 1.44
CA ARG A 43 -2.27 -10.77 1.33
C ARG A 43 -3.69 -11.08 1.78
N GLU A 44 -4.15 -10.45 2.85
CA GLU A 44 -5.54 -10.61 3.31
C GLU A 44 -6.54 -10.09 2.27
N VAL A 45 -6.27 -8.93 1.64
CA VAL A 45 -7.10 -8.45 0.53
C VAL A 45 -7.10 -9.42 -0.64
N MET A 46 -5.94 -9.94 -1.07
CA MET A 46 -5.88 -10.94 -2.15
C MET A 46 -6.70 -12.19 -1.82
N GLN A 47 -6.71 -12.63 -0.56
CA GLN A 47 -7.55 -13.76 -0.14
C GLN A 47 -9.03 -13.41 -0.16
N LEU A 48 -9.40 -12.24 0.38
CA LEU A 48 -10.79 -11.75 0.39
C LEU A 48 -11.33 -11.46 -1.01
N SER A 49 -10.48 -11.04 -1.96
CA SER A 49 -10.84 -10.77 -3.36
C SER A 49 -10.83 -12.03 -4.24
N SER A 50 -10.15 -13.10 -3.81
CA SER A 50 -10.15 -14.40 -4.52
C SER A 50 -11.47 -15.17 -4.40
N GLY A 51 -12.37 -14.76 -3.49
CA GLY A 51 -13.69 -15.35 -3.30
C GLY A 51 -14.77 -14.72 -4.19
N PHE A 52 -15.82 -15.49 -4.49
CA PHE A 52 -17.01 -14.97 -5.17
C PHE A 52 -17.73 -13.93 -4.30
N TYR A 53 -17.80 -12.68 -4.76
CA TYR A 53 -18.69 -11.67 -4.18
C TYR A 53 -20.14 -11.96 -4.58
N ILE A 54 -20.90 -12.64 -3.70
CA ILE A 54 -22.32 -12.98 -3.90
C ILE A 54 -23.17 -11.75 -4.28
N GLY A 55 -22.84 -10.59 -3.73
CA GLY A 55 -23.53 -9.33 -4.04
C GLY A 55 -23.29 -8.79 -5.44
N ASP A 56 -22.24 -9.25 -6.14
CA ASP A 56 -21.93 -8.85 -7.51
C ASP A 56 -22.65 -9.74 -8.53
N LEU A 57 -22.84 -11.03 -8.20
CA LEU A 57 -23.63 -11.97 -9.02
C LEU A 57 -25.14 -11.89 -8.76
N PHE A 58 -25.51 -11.63 -7.51
CA PHE A 58 -26.89 -11.55 -7.05
C PHE A 58 -27.08 -10.26 -6.24
N PRO A 59 -27.37 -9.12 -6.88
CA PRO A 59 -27.53 -7.83 -6.20
C PRO A 59 -28.57 -7.83 -5.08
N SER A 60 -29.60 -8.67 -5.18
CA SER A 60 -30.62 -8.88 -4.14
C SER A 60 -30.10 -9.60 -2.90
N ALA A 61 -28.95 -10.27 -2.99
CA ALA A 61 -28.33 -11.06 -1.93
C ALA A 61 -27.16 -10.34 -1.22
N LYS A 62 -26.98 -9.02 -1.45
CA LYS A 62 -25.94 -8.21 -0.80
C LYS A 62 -25.95 -8.29 0.72
N TRP A 63 -27.12 -8.51 1.33
CA TRP A 63 -27.27 -8.68 2.78
C TRP A 63 -26.47 -9.88 3.33
N LEU A 64 -26.20 -10.91 2.52
CA LEU A 64 -25.40 -12.07 2.93
C LEU A 64 -23.96 -11.68 3.29
N GLN A 65 -23.40 -10.64 2.67
CA GLN A 65 -22.05 -10.16 3.00
C GLN A 65 -21.95 -9.64 4.45
N ASN A 66 -23.06 -9.17 5.01
CA ASN A 66 -23.12 -8.75 6.41
C ASN A 66 -23.16 -9.96 7.35
N PHE A 67 -23.83 -11.05 6.95
CA PHE A 67 -23.90 -12.30 7.73
C PHE A 67 -22.61 -13.12 7.66
N THR A 68 -21.91 -13.12 6.51
CA THR A 68 -20.64 -13.83 6.36
C THR A 68 -19.47 -13.11 7.06
N GLY A 69 -19.69 -11.88 7.56
CA GLY A 69 -18.65 -11.05 8.18
C GLY A 69 -17.61 -10.51 7.18
N MET A 70 -17.78 -10.78 5.89
CA MET A 70 -16.82 -10.40 4.85
C MET A 70 -16.68 -8.88 4.73
N ARG A 71 -17.81 -8.15 4.82
CA ARG A 71 -17.80 -6.69 4.82
C ARG A 71 -16.99 -6.11 5.98
N SER A 72 -17.16 -6.65 7.19
CA SER A 72 -16.43 -6.19 8.36
C SER A 72 -14.93 -6.48 8.27
N LYS A 73 -14.54 -7.63 7.70
CA LYS A 73 -13.12 -7.94 7.44
C LYS A 73 -12.51 -6.97 6.44
N LEU A 74 -13.20 -6.73 5.31
CA LEU A 74 -12.72 -5.81 4.28
C LEU A 74 -12.56 -4.38 4.82
N GLU A 75 -13.51 -3.93 5.65
CA GLU A 75 -13.46 -2.62 6.29
C GLU A 75 -12.28 -2.49 7.27
N LYS A 76 -12.03 -3.52 8.09
CA LYS A 76 -10.85 -3.55 8.98
C LYS A 76 -9.54 -3.51 8.22
N VAL A 77 -9.42 -4.30 7.16
CA VAL A 77 -8.22 -4.35 6.32
C VAL A 77 -8.00 -3.00 5.62
N HIS A 78 -9.08 -2.40 5.09
CA HIS A 78 -9.03 -1.06 4.52
C HIS A 78 -8.57 0.00 5.52
N GLN A 79 -9.09 -0.02 6.76
CA GLN A 79 -8.66 0.91 7.82
C GLN A 79 -7.18 0.74 8.18
N ASN A 80 -6.68 -0.50 8.25
CA ASN A 80 -5.27 -0.76 8.55
C ASN A 80 -4.36 -0.24 7.43
N ILE A 81 -4.70 -0.52 6.17
CA ILE A 81 -3.96 -0.01 5.01
C ILE A 81 -3.99 1.51 4.96
N ASP A 82 -5.16 2.12 5.16
CA ASP A 82 -5.31 3.58 5.17
C ASP A 82 -4.41 4.21 6.23
N ARG A 83 -4.35 3.63 7.45
CA ARG A 83 -3.47 4.08 8.53
C ARG A 83 -2.00 4.01 8.14
N ILE A 84 -1.57 2.89 7.54
CA ILE A 84 -0.16 2.70 7.14
C ILE A 84 0.21 3.70 6.04
N LEU A 85 -0.63 3.84 5.01
CA LEU A 85 -0.37 4.79 3.91
C LEU A 85 -0.39 6.24 4.41
N GLU A 86 -1.28 6.59 5.34
CA GLU A 86 -1.34 7.92 5.95
C GLU A 86 0.01 8.27 6.60
N MET A 87 0.53 7.35 7.43
CA MET A 87 1.80 7.50 8.13
C MET A 87 2.99 7.62 7.17
N ILE A 88 3.05 6.77 6.14
CA ILE A 88 4.13 6.81 5.13
C ILE A 88 4.09 8.13 4.35
N ILE A 89 2.91 8.57 3.92
CA ILE A 89 2.76 9.83 3.18
C ILE A 89 3.18 11.03 4.05
N ASP A 90 2.80 11.06 5.32
CA ASP A 90 3.16 12.17 6.21
C ASP A 90 4.67 12.24 6.47
N ASP A 91 5.34 11.10 6.60
CA ASP A 91 6.80 11.02 6.72
C ASP A 91 7.54 11.54 5.47
N HIS A 92 7.00 11.28 4.26
CA HIS A 92 7.53 11.88 3.02
C HIS A 92 7.32 13.40 2.98
N LYS A 93 6.14 13.88 3.39
CA LYS A 93 5.84 15.32 3.47
C LYS A 93 6.75 16.05 4.45
N GLU A 94 6.99 15.46 5.62
CA GLU A 94 7.91 16.03 6.62
C GLU A 94 9.33 16.12 6.05
N THR A 95 9.81 15.06 5.41
CA THR A 95 11.13 15.00 4.78
C THR A 95 11.28 16.06 3.69
N LYS A 96 10.26 16.25 2.84
CA LYS A 96 10.25 17.25 1.77
C LYS A 96 10.17 18.69 2.30
N SER A 97 9.42 18.96 3.36
CA SER A 97 9.32 20.31 3.95
C SER A 97 10.68 20.88 4.42
N ARG A 98 11.62 19.99 4.73
CA ARG A 98 12.99 20.32 5.15
C ARG A 98 13.93 20.62 3.97
N THR A 99 13.55 20.20 2.77
CA THR A 99 14.35 20.29 1.54
C THR A 99 13.60 21.18 0.55
N LYS A 100 13.77 22.50 0.68
CA LYS A 100 12.91 23.54 0.09
C LYS A 100 12.85 23.64 -1.45
N ASP A 101 13.49 22.75 -2.18
CA ASP A 101 13.58 22.85 -3.64
C ASP A 101 12.60 21.88 -4.33
N CYS A 102 11.92 22.37 -5.39
CA CYS A 102 11.10 21.54 -6.29
C CYS A 102 11.93 20.47 -7.05
N LEU A 103 13.24 20.44 -6.85
CA LEU A 103 14.20 19.48 -7.39
C LEU A 103 14.88 18.82 -6.19
N VAL A 104 14.39 17.66 -5.79
CA VAL A 104 15.15 16.81 -4.87
C VAL A 104 16.24 16.17 -5.73
N GLU A 105 17.51 16.59 -5.58
CA GLU A 105 18.67 15.96 -6.24
C GLU A 105 18.97 14.52 -5.72
N GLY A 106 17.96 13.84 -5.17
CA GLY A 106 18.04 12.48 -4.64
C GLY A 106 17.28 11.47 -5.50
N GLU A 107 17.36 10.19 -5.12
CA GLU A 107 16.49 9.14 -5.67
C GLU A 107 15.04 9.45 -5.30
N GLU A 108 14.24 9.91 -6.25
CA GLU A 108 12.80 10.11 -6.07
C GLU A 108 12.07 8.77 -6.17
N ASP A 109 11.17 8.52 -5.22
CA ASP A 109 10.25 7.38 -5.28
C ASP A 109 8.85 7.77 -5.80
N LEU A 110 7.96 6.79 -5.90
CA LEU A 110 6.60 7.03 -6.40
C LEU A 110 5.82 8.04 -5.55
N ILE A 111 5.98 8.01 -4.22
CA ILE A 111 5.27 8.94 -3.33
C ILE A 111 5.78 10.36 -3.55
N ASP A 112 7.09 10.55 -3.66
CA ASP A 112 7.68 11.86 -3.97
C ASP A 112 7.13 12.46 -5.27
N VAL A 113 7.02 11.62 -6.31
CA VAL A 113 6.45 12.01 -7.61
C VAL A 113 4.98 12.39 -7.47
N LEU A 114 4.16 11.58 -6.79
CA LEU A 114 2.73 11.86 -6.60
C LEU A 114 2.51 13.13 -5.77
N LEU A 115 3.35 13.39 -4.75
CA LEU A 115 3.28 14.59 -3.91
C LEU A 115 3.64 15.88 -4.65
N LYS A 116 4.29 15.82 -5.83
CA LYS A 116 4.49 17.01 -6.69
C LYS A 116 3.21 17.52 -7.34
N PHE A 117 2.16 16.71 -7.35
CA PHE A 117 0.85 17.03 -7.91
C PHE A 117 -0.22 17.17 -6.83
N GLU A 118 0.14 17.09 -5.55
CA GLU A 118 -0.85 17.24 -4.48
C GLU A 118 -1.40 18.67 -4.44
N ASP A 119 -2.69 18.81 -4.19
CA ASP A 119 -3.37 20.11 -4.05
C ASP A 119 -2.69 20.95 -2.97
N GLY A 120 -2.21 22.15 -3.36
CA GLY A 120 -1.40 23.02 -2.49
C GLY A 120 0.12 22.87 -2.63
N SER A 121 0.61 21.98 -3.50
CA SER A 121 2.03 21.94 -3.88
C SER A 121 2.37 23.02 -4.92
N SER A 122 3.54 23.65 -4.79
CA SER A 122 3.95 24.80 -5.61
C SER A 122 4.44 24.46 -7.01
N CYS A 123 4.57 23.17 -7.34
CA CYS A 123 5.41 22.73 -8.47
C CYS A 123 4.62 22.40 -9.76
N ASN A 124 3.33 22.04 -9.72
CA ASN A 124 2.53 21.73 -10.93
C ASN A 124 1.03 22.05 -10.74
N GLN A 125 0.42 22.79 -11.68
CA GLN A 125 -0.97 23.28 -11.56
C GLN A 125 -1.96 22.66 -12.57
N GLU A 126 -1.50 21.83 -13.51
CA GLU A 126 -2.38 21.18 -14.51
C GLU A 126 -3.10 19.92 -13.98
N LEU A 127 -2.54 19.26 -12.96
CA LEU A 127 -3.13 18.10 -12.29
C LEU A 127 -3.03 18.30 -10.78
N SER A 128 -4.18 18.31 -10.11
CA SER A 128 -4.29 18.42 -8.65
C SER A 128 -4.81 17.10 -8.07
N LEU A 129 -3.98 16.43 -7.29
CA LEU A 129 -4.27 15.20 -6.57
C LEU A 129 -4.64 15.53 -5.12
N THR A 130 -5.65 14.88 -4.59
CA THR A 130 -5.89 14.87 -3.14
C THR A 130 -5.08 13.74 -2.48
N LYS A 131 -4.83 13.82 -1.17
CA LYS A 131 -4.25 12.71 -0.40
C LYS A 131 -5.01 11.39 -0.59
N ARG A 132 -6.33 11.45 -0.78
CA ARG A 132 -7.16 10.27 -1.10
C ARG A 132 -6.82 9.68 -2.46
N ASN A 133 -6.56 10.50 -3.47
CA ASN A 133 -6.15 10.02 -4.79
C ASN A 133 -4.78 9.33 -4.71
N ILE A 134 -3.84 9.90 -3.95
CA ILE A 134 -2.52 9.31 -3.73
C ILE A 134 -2.67 7.94 -3.06
N LYS A 135 -3.40 7.83 -1.95
CA LYS A 135 -3.66 6.56 -1.25
C LYS A 135 -4.31 5.51 -2.16
N ALA A 136 -5.22 5.93 -3.04
CA ALA A 136 -5.88 5.04 -4.00
C ALA A 136 -5.00 4.61 -5.19
N ILE A 137 -3.87 5.29 -5.46
CA ILE A 137 -2.89 4.85 -6.47
C ILE A 137 -1.90 3.86 -5.84
N LEU A 138 -1.57 4.06 -4.57
CA LEU A 138 -0.66 3.18 -3.82
C LEU A 138 -1.30 1.83 -3.45
N PHE A 139 -2.60 1.66 -3.67
CA PHE A 139 -3.38 0.47 -3.34
C PHE A 139 -4.24 0.00 -4.51
#